data_AF-A0A9P0L4I2-F1
#
_entry.id   AF-A0A9P0L4I2-F1
#
_cell.length_a   1.000
_cell.length_b   1.000
_cell.length_c   1.000
_cell.angle_alpha   90.00
_cell.angle_beta   90.00
_cell.angle_gamma   90.00
#
_symmetry.space_group_name_H-M   'P 1'
#
loop_
_entity.id
_entity.type
_entity.pdbx_description
1 polymer ?
#
loop_
_entity_poly.entity_id
_entity_poly.type
_entity_poly.pdbx_seq_one_letter_code
_entity_poly.pdbx_strand_id
1 'polypeptide(L)'
;MRVRQEHCDLLLDICEKNPELISNKFNGPDGKAKGHELWQNITHQLNSLGFGEKYKEDWRRALIDWKCKTKAKASKIKQEIVKTGGGPANYAPLSDA
;
A
#
# COMPACT_ATOMS: atom_id res chain seq x y z
N MET A 1 -0.25 18.52 -5.95
CA MET A 1 1.04 17.92 -5.56
C MET A 1 1.01 16.41 -5.76
N ARG A 2 2.10 15.84 -6.31
CA ARG A 2 2.23 14.40 -6.62
C ARG A 2 2.85 13.67 -5.42
N VAL A 3 2.22 12.60 -4.97
CA VAL A 3 2.76 11.72 -3.92
C VAL A 3 4.04 11.06 -4.45
N ARG A 4 5.15 11.26 -3.73
CA ARG A 4 6.49 10.75 -4.06
C ARG A 4 6.85 9.53 -3.20
N GLN A 5 7.94 8.85 -3.56
CA GLN A 5 8.44 7.68 -2.84
C GLN A 5 8.68 7.98 -1.35
N GLU A 6 9.36 9.07 -1.01
CA GLU A 6 9.56 9.52 0.38
C GLU A 6 8.28 9.61 1.22
N HIS A 7 7.17 10.06 0.62
CA HIS A 7 5.89 10.12 1.32
C HIS A 7 5.33 8.73 1.57
N CYS A 8 5.51 7.81 0.62
CA CYS A 8 5.10 6.42 0.76
C CYS A 8 5.93 5.72 1.84
N ASP A 9 7.24 5.95 1.89
CA ASP A 9 8.13 5.33 2.87
C ASP A 9 7.83 5.83 4.29
N LEU A 10 7.61 7.14 4.46
CA LEU A 10 7.16 7.69 5.75
C LEU A 10 5.76 7.16 6.14
N LEU A 11 4.82 7.10 5.20
CA LEU A 11 3.50 6.52 5.46
C LEU A 11 3.60 5.04 5.85
N LEU A 12 4.53 4.28 5.26
CA LEU A 12 4.76 2.88 5.56
C LEU A 12 5.23 2.72 7.02
N ASP A 13 6.28 3.43 7.42
CA ASP A 13 6.83 3.39 8.79
C ASP A 13 5.75 3.73 9.83
N ILE A 14 4.93 4.75 9.56
CA ILE A 14 3.84 5.11 10.46
C ILE A 14 2.76 4.04 10.50
N CYS A 15 2.42 3.42 9.37
CA CYS A 15 1.41 2.36 9.30
C CYS A 15 1.88 1.06 9.96
N GLU A 16 3.18 0.75 9.93
CA GLU A 16 3.77 -0.38 10.66
C GLU A 16 3.64 -0.19 12.17
N LYS A 17 3.80 1.05 12.65
CA LYS A 17 3.64 1.41 14.06
C LYS A 17 2.17 1.52 14.49
N ASN A 18 1.26 1.82 13.56
CA ASN A 18 -0.15 2.09 13.84
C ASN A 18 -1.07 1.33 12.87
N PRO A 19 -1.28 0.01 13.07
CA PRO A 19 -2.11 -0.83 12.19
C PRO A 19 -3.58 -0.39 12.09
N GLU A 20 -4.07 0.41 13.03
CA GLU A 20 -5.38 1.07 13.01
C GLU A 20 -5.56 1.98 11.78
N LEU A 21 -4.49 2.54 11.22
CA LEU A 21 -4.53 3.36 10.02
C LEU A 21 -4.93 2.54 8.78
N ILE A 22 -4.40 1.32 8.67
CA ILE A 22 -4.64 0.43 7.53
C ILE A 22 -5.98 -0.26 7.64
N SER A 23 -6.38 -0.63 8.86
CA SER A 23 -7.66 -1.27 9.13
C SER A 23 -8.82 -0.27 9.20
N ASN A 24 -8.52 1.02 9.39
CA ASN A 24 -9.48 2.09 9.68
C ASN A 24 -10.38 1.76 10.89
N LYS A 25 -9.85 0.99 11.85
CA LYS A 25 -10.56 0.56 13.06
C LYS A 25 -9.91 1.19 14.27
N PHE A 26 -10.39 2.38 14.63
CA PHE A 26 -10.04 3.02 15.89
C PHE A 26 -11.08 2.63 16.93
N ASN A 27 -10.73 1.65 17.78
CA ASN A 27 -11.65 1.10 18.78
C ASN A 27 -11.71 1.97 20.05
N GLY A 28 -12.83 1.92 20.75
CA GLY A 28 -13.05 2.60 22.04
C GLY A 28 -13.76 3.96 21.93
N PRO A 29 -14.17 4.53 23.07
CA PRO A 29 -14.92 5.79 23.12
C PRO A 29 -14.16 6.96 22.48
N ASP A 30 -12.83 6.98 22.60
CA ASP A 30 -11.96 8.02 22.04
C ASP A 30 -11.40 7.69 20.65
N GLY A 31 -11.82 6.59 20.02
CA GLY A 31 -11.24 6.12 18.77
C GLY A 31 -11.27 7.16 17.65
N LYS A 32 -12.38 7.91 17.54
CA LYS A 32 -12.52 9.00 16.55
C LYS A 32 -11.55 10.15 16.81
N ALA A 33 -11.34 10.52 18.08
CA ALA A 33 -10.42 11.59 18.47
C ALA A 33 -8.97 11.17 18.20
N LYS A 34 -8.58 9.97 18.65
CA LYS A 34 -7.25 9.39 18.38
C LYS A 34 -6.95 9.31 16.89
N GLY A 35 -7.90 8.82 16.09
CA GLY A 35 -7.75 8.78 14.65
C GLY A 35 -7.62 10.17 14.03
N HIS A 36 -8.32 11.18 14.57
CA HIS A 36 -8.15 12.56 14.13
C HIS A 36 -6.75 13.10 14.44
N GLU A 37 -6.29 12.97 15.68
CA GLU A 37 -4.98 13.44 16.13
C GLU A 37 -3.83 12.76 15.39
N LEU A 38 -3.92 11.44 15.22
CA LEU A 38 -2.91 10.67 14.47
C LEU A 38 -2.81 11.18 13.03
N TRP A 39 -3.94 11.37 12.35
CA TRP A 39 -3.95 11.88 10.99
C TRP A 39 -3.51 13.34 10.87
N GLN A 40 -3.73 14.17 11.89
CA GLN A 40 -3.17 15.52 11.96
C GLN A 40 -1.65 15.47 12.06
N ASN A 41 -1.12 14.63 12.94
CA ASN A 41 0.32 14.45 13.10
C ASN A 41 0.98 13.93 11.81
N ILE A 42 0.38 12.92 11.15
CA ILE A 42 0.83 12.42 9.84
C ILE A 42 0.86 13.54 8.79
N THR A 43 -0.19 14.35 8.73
CA THR A 43 -0.29 15.46 7.77
C THR A 43 0.85 16.46 7.97
N HIS A 44 1.13 16.81 9.23
CA HIS A 44 2.23 17.69 9.57
C HIS A 44 3.58 17.10 9.16
N GLN A 45 3.86 15.84 9.53
CA GLN A 45 5.12 15.18 9.17
C GLN A 45 5.32 15.09 7.66
N LEU A 46 4.28 14.74 6.89
CA LEU A 46 4.36 14.64 5.43
C LEU A 46 4.55 15.99 4.76
N ASN A 47 3.86 17.03 5.23
CA ASN A 47 4.01 18.38 4.68
C ASN A 47 5.40 18.98 5.03
N SER A 48 5.96 18.63 6.19
CA SER A 48 7.30 19.05 6.62
C SER A 48 8.44 18.49 5.75
N LEU A 49 8.18 17.50 4.89
CA LEU A 49 9.17 17.03 3.90
C LEU A 49 9.48 18.06 2.80
N GLY A 50 8.73 19.17 2.72
CA GLY A 50 9.03 20.28 1.81
C GLY A 50 8.70 20.03 0.34
N PHE A 51 8.00 18.93 0.03
CA PHE A 51 7.61 18.56 -1.33
C PHE A 51 6.24 19.13 -1.77
N GLY A 52 5.64 19.97 -0.91
CA GLY A 52 4.34 20.61 -1.08
C GLY A 52 3.34 20.16 -0.01
N GLU A 53 2.27 20.93 0.13
CA GLU A 53 1.30 20.74 1.22
C GLU A 53 0.01 20.09 0.72
N LYS A 54 -0.56 19.23 1.56
CA LYS A 54 -1.86 18.58 1.35
C LYS A 54 -2.66 18.60 2.65
N TYR A 55 -3.98 18.56 2.50
CA TYR A 55 -4.88 18.40 3.63
C TYR A 55 -4.94 16.95 4.10
N LYS A 56 -5.37 16.76 5.35
CA LYS A 56 -5.56 15.46 5.97
C LYS A 56 -6.33 14.45 5.10
N GLU A 57 -7.43 14.90 4.49
CA GLU A 57 -8.28 14.03 3.65
C GLU A 57 -7.57 13.61 2.35
N ASP A 58 -6.71 14.48 1.79
CA ASP A 58 -5.89 14.14 0.63
C ASP A 58 -4.85 13.07 0.97
N TRP A 59 -4.24 13.14 2.16
CA TRP A 59 -3.29 12.13 2.62
C TRP A 59 -3.96 10.79 2.92
N ARG A 60 -5.18 10.81 3.49
CA ARG A 60 -6.01 9.61 3.64
C ARG A 60 -6.29 8.95 2.29
N ARG A 61 -6.71 9.73 1.30
CA ARG A 61 -6.96 9.23 -0.05
C ARG A 61 -5.70 8.67 -0.69
N ALA A 62 -4.57 9.37 -0.55
CA ALA A 62 -3.27 8.92 -1.03
C ALA A 62 -2.87 7.55 -0.45
N LEU A 63 -3.08 7.33 0.84
CA LEU A 63 -2.81 6.06 1.50
C LEU A 63 -3.71 4.94 0.94
N ILE A 64 -5.00 5.20 0.75
CA ILE A 64 -5.95 4.23 0.18
C ILE A 64 -5.53 3.85 -1.25
N ASP A 65 -5.25 4.85 -2.09
CA ASP A 65 -4.82 4.64 -3.47
C ASP A 65 -3.51 3.84 -3.53
N TRP A 66 -2.55 4.17 -2.67
CA TRP A 66 -1.29 3.45 -2.55
C TRP A 66 -1.53 1.99 -2.16
N LYS A 67 -2.32 1.73 -1.11
CA LYS A 67 -2.68 0.38 -0.66
C LYS A 67 -3.34 -0.44 -1.77
N CYS A 68 -4.29 0.15 -2.49
CA CYS A 68 -4.96 -0.50 -3.61
C CYS A 68 -3.99 -0.87 -4.74
N LYS A 69 -3.10 0.06 -5.12
CA LYS A 69 -2.06 -0.18 -6.12
C LYS A 69 -1.08 -1.27 -5.68
N THR A 70 -0.66 -1.26 -4.43
CA THR A 70 0.24 -2.26 -3.85
C THR A 70 -0.41 -3.65 -3.85
N LYS A 71 -1.66 -3.77 -3.42
CA LYS A 71 -2.41 -5.03 -3.48
C LYS A 71 -2.60 -5.53 -4.91
N ALA A 72 -2.89 -4.64 -5.86
CA ALA A 72 -3.02 -4.98 -7.27
C ALA A 72 -1.70 -5.52 -7.85
N LYS A 73 -0.56 -4.88 -7.54
CA LYS A 73 0.77 -5.37 -7.91
C LYS A 73 1.06 -6.74 -7.31
N ALA A 74 0.83 -6.92 -6.01
CA ALA A 74 1.02 -8.20 -5.34
C ALA A 74 0.15 -9.31 -5.96
N SER A 75 -1.11 -9.00 -6.30
CA SER A 75 -1.99 -9.94 -6.97
C SER A 75 -1.50 -10.32 -8.36
N LYS A 76 -0.96 -9.37 -9.14
CA LYS A 76 -0.38 -9.66 -10.46
C LYS A 76 0.83 -10.58 -10.34
N ILE A 77 1.76 -10.26 -9.43
CA ILE A 77 2.93 -11.11 -9.15
C ILE A 77 2.50 -12.53 -8.77
N LYS A 78 1.51 -12.67 -7.89
CA LYS A 78 0.96 -13.98 -7.50
C LYS A 78 0.37 -14.73 -8.71
N GLN A 79 -0.36 -14.03 -9.59
CA GLN A 79 -0.90 -14.64 -10.81
C GLN A 79 0.21 -15.09 -11.76
N GLU A 80 1.26 -14.30 -11.93
CA GLU A 80 2.41 -14.65 -12.77
C GLU A 80 3.14 -15.90 -12.24
N ILE A 81 3.39 -15.95 -10.93
CA ILE A 81 3.96 -17.14 -10.27
C ILE A 81 3.10 -18.39 -10.49
N VAL A 82 1.77 -18.26 -10.39
CA VAL A 82 0.84 -19.38 -10.62
C VAL A 82 0.77 -19.78 -12.10
N LYS A 83 0.87 -18.82 -13.03
CA LYS A 83 0.86 -19.07 -14.47
C LYS A 83 2.14 -19.74 -14.98
N THR A 84 3.26 -19.61 -14.28
CA THR A 84 4.50 -20.37 -14.57
C THR A 84 4.43 -21.85 -14.16
N GLY A 85 3.25 -22.35 -13.76
CA GLY A 85 2.99 -23.79 -13.64
C GLY A 85 3.10 -24.49 -14.99
N GLY A 86 4.30 -24.96 -15.31
CA GLY A 86 4.60 -25.71 -16.53
C GLY A 86 3.58 -26.82 -16.76
N GLY A 87 2.84 -26.72 -17.87
CA GLY A 87 2.13 -27.85 -18.42
C GLY A 87 3.13 -28.96 -18.75
N PRO A 88 2.72 -30.25 -18.71
CA PRO A 88 3.61 -31.35 -19.00
C PRO A 88 4.28 -31.11 -20.36
N ALA A 89 5.61 -31.20 -20.39
CA ALA A 89 6.33 -31.27 -21.65
C ALA A 89 5.80 -32.50 -22.38
N ASN A 90 5.12 -32.28 -23.51
CA ASN A 90 4.79 -33.36 -24.41
C ASN A 90 6.11 -33.80 -25.02
N TYR A 91 6.80 -34.73 -24.37
CA TYR A 91 7.96 -35.42 -24.91
C TYR A 91 7.45 -36.32 -26.03
N ALA A 92 7.12 -35.73 -27.18
CA ALA A 92 7.08 -36.48 -28.41
C ALA A 92 8.53 -36.92 -28.70
N PRO A 93 8.85 -38.22 -28.69
CA PRO A 93 10.17 -38.64 -29.13
C PRO A 93 10.32 -38.27 -30.60
N LEU A 94 11.34 -37.46 -30.90
CA LEU A 94 11.86 -37.31 -32.26
C LEU A 94 12.54 -38.63 -32.61
N SER A 95 11.76 -39.59 -33.09
CA SER A 95 12.29 -40.77 -33.76
C SER A 95 11.65 -40.87 -35.15
N ASP A 96 12.36 -40.30 -36.11
CA ASP A 96 12.39 -40.75 -37.50
C ASP A 96 13.23 -42.04 -37.54
N ALA A 97 12.60 -43.20 -37.79
CA ALA A 97 13.12 -44.37 -38.50
C ALA A 97 12.20 -45.58 -38.31
#